data_AF-A0A8U1F206-F1
#
_entry.id   AF-A0A8U1F206-F1
#
_cell.length_a   1.000
_cell.length_b   1.000
_cell.length_c   1.000
_cell.angle_alpha   90.00
_cell.angle_beta   90.00
_cell.angle_gamma   90.00
#
_symmetry.space_group_name_H-M   'P 1'
#
loop_
_entity.id
_entity.type
_entity.pdbx_description
1 polymer ?
#
loop_
_entity_poly.entity_id
_entity_poly.type
_entity_poly.pdbx_seq_one_letter_code
_entity_poly.pdbx_strand_id
1 'polypeptide(L)'
;MDPEVSVLLHCTAWGGLLEPQVQVELSARFNRQTEPALESHIEEVWTERVTMEPWLFNGAKFRLHSFSLASPQPSCPSTPQPPYMTGGDRDGRQCSIQKEEEGHNETKGNADSGRAEVLRHQRGQIDGVIGERQHNDKDLSSYKQREGNLRYAQTSTPGCRDQHPAVGSSAAEAQPFPQRDVGGKGEGPTPILTLRLGLTCYRDFLGTNWSQRARKLRQRAEVEYGDPLALLAQPLGVGGILCTADRQVVLIRRSQQVAEARGLLDIPGGHPEPKAVFEGLDEEDRIRVEMLQWREEAVVRELFSSVCAEIRDEVNVPLCSLGEPVLMGIALNHTSAGRPSAEFYISCSLTSTEVRELYWQGGIEAQESTDIVFLSQTEVLRLDQSTPLWSELCPSAKGAVLLYQLVLPDQEDKSNWTQTPATAPDKISR
;
A
#
# COMPACT_ATOMS: atom_id res chain seq x y z
N MET A 1 1.00 -9.16 -21.88
CA MET A 1 0.82 -8.73 -20.48
C MET A 1 1.30 -9.86 -19.59
N ASP A 2 2.03 -9.55 -18.52
CA ASP A 2 2.59 -10.57 -17.63
C ASP A 2 1.41 -11.21 -16.86
N PRO A 3 1.22 -12.52 -16.91
CA PRO A 3 0.08 -13.14 -16.24
C PRO A 3 0.23 -13.14 -14.71
N GLU A 4 1.43 -12.98 -14.15
CA GLU A 4 1.68 -13.05 -12.70
C GLU A 4 1.31 -11.77 -11.95
N VAL A 5 1.14 -10.65 -12.67
CA VAL A 5 0.94 -9.33 -12.05
C VAL A 5 -0.01 -8.45 -12.86
N SER A 6 -0.77 -7.59 -12.18
CA SER A 6 -1.52 -6.51 -12.81
C SER A 6 -1.59 -5.28 -11.92
N VAL A 7 -1.80 -4.11 -12.53
CA VAL A 7 -2.08 -2.86 -11.82
C VAL A 7 -3.59 -2.77 -11.59
N LEU A 8 -4.01 -2.67 -10.33
CA LEU A 8 -5.40 -2.47 -9.92
C LEU A 8 -5.80 -0.99 -9.95
N LEU A 9 -4.90 -0.13 -9.47
CA LEU A 9 -5.12 1.31 -9.34
C LEU A 9 -3.78 2.00 -9.60
N HIS A 10 -3.79 3.11 -10.34
CA HIS A 10 -2.62 3.98 -10.49
C HIS A 10 -2.98 5.45 -10.25
N CYS A 11 -2.06 6.19 -9.64
CA CYS A 11 -2.22 7.58 -9.24
C CYS A 11 -1.56 8.56 -10.24
N THR A 12 -1.45 8.16 -11.50
CA THR A 12 -0.78 8.92 -12.57
C THR A 12 -1.33 10.33 -12.74
N ALA A 13 -2.65 10.51 -12.62
CA ALA A 13 -3.32 11.81 -12.76
C ALA A 13 -2.86 12.87 -11.74
N TRP A 14 -2.24 12.43 -10.64
CA TRP A 14 -1.72 13.28 -9.57
C TRP A 14 -0.19 13.23 -9.46
N GLY A 15 0.48 12.44 -10.29
CA GLY A 15 1.91 12.13 -10.16
C GLY A 15 2.23 11.43 -8.84
N GLY A 16 1.30 10.60 -8.35
CA GLY A 16 1.33 9.98 -7.03
C GLY A 16 0.54 10.75 -5.96
N LEU A 17 0.20 10.10 -4.85
CA LEU A 17 -0.54 10.69 -3.73
C LEU A 17 0.28 10.69 -2.43
N LEU A 18 0.26 11.80 -1.71
CA LEU A 18 0.83 11.93 -0.37
C LEU A 18 -0.19 11.51 0.71
N GLU A 19 0.29 11.29 1.94
CA GLU A 19 -0.52 10.85 3.09
C GLU A 19 -1.84 11.65 3.23
N PRO A 20 -1.86 13.00 3.19
CA PRO A 20 -3.09 13.78 3.38
C PRO A 20 -4.13 13.64 2.26
N GLN A 21 -3.74 13.09 1.11
CA GLN A 21 -4.62 12.89 -0.05
C GLN A 21 -5.29 11.51 -0.04
N VAL A 22 -4.98 10.67 0.95
CA VAL A 22 -5.51 9.32 1.10
C VAL A 22 -6.30 9.25 2.41
N GLN A 23 -7.49 8.64 2.35
CA GLN A 23 -8.27 8.28 3.53
C GLN A 23 -8.64 6.79 3.48
N VAL A 24 -9.07 6.25 4.61
CA VAL A 24 -9.56 4.87 4.71
C VAL A 24 -11.01 4.86 5.18
N GLU A 25 -11.74 3.85 4.77
CA GLU A 25 -13.07 3.51 5.28
C GLU A 25 -13.00 2.10 5.88
N LEU A 26 -13.22 1.99 7.19
CA LEU A 26 -13.06 0.73 7.92
C LEU A 26 -14.41 0.11 8.26
N SER A 27 -14.61 -1.16 7.97
CA SER A 27 -15.85 -1.87 8.34
C SER A 27 -15.69 -3.37 8.31
N ALA A 28 -16.27 -4.09 9.27
CA ALA A 28 -16.29 -5.56 9.28
C ALA A 28 -16.94 -6.17 8.02
N ARG A 29 -17.83 -5.43 7.34
CA ARG A 29 -18.38 -5.83 6.02
C ARG A 29 -17.31 -5.98 4.92
N PHE A 30 -16.13 -5.40 5.12
CA PHE A 30 -14.98 -5.52 4.22
C PHE A 30 -14.07 -6.68 4.59
N ASN A 31 -14.41 -7.47 5.62
CA ASN A 31 -13.69 -8.69 5.96
C ASN A 31 -14.02 -9.82 4.97
N ARG A 32 -13.26 -10.91 5.06
CA ARG A 32 -13.55 -12.16 4.36
C ARG A 32 -14.87 -12.76 4.87
N GLN A 33 -15.66 -13.35 3.98
CA GLN A 33 -16.81 -14.17 4.36
C GLN A 33 -16.33 -15.44 5.07
N THR A 34 -16.94 -15.73 6.23
CA THR A 34 -16.58 -16.87 7.08
C THR A 34 -17.62 -17.97 6.96
N GLU A 35 -17.16 -19.21 6.79
CA GLU A 35 -18.03 -20.38 6.70
C GLU A 35 -17.47 -21.53 7.55
N PRO A 36 -18.30 -22.28 8.30
CA PRO A 36 -17.80 -23.30 9.22
C PRO A 36 -16.81 -24.29 8.60
N ALA A 37 -17.09 -24.80 7.39
CA ALA A 37 -16.23 -25.75 6.71
C ALA A 37 -14.90 -25.14 6.23
N LEU A 38 -14.88 -23.84 5.89
CA LEU A 38 -13.66 -23.14 5.54
C LEU A 38 -12.83 -22.82 6.78
N GLU A 39 -13.46 -22.35 7.87
CA GLU A 39 -12.77 -22.07 9.13
C GLU A 39 -12.13 -23.33 9.72
N SER A 40 -12.81 -24.48 9.69
CA SER A 40 -12.22 -25.75 10.13
C SER A 40 -10.99 -26.15 9.31
N HIS A 41 -10.99 -25.86 8.00
CA HIS A 41 -9.83 -26.13 7.15
C HIS A 41 -8.68 -25.16 7.43
N ILE A 42 -8.96 -23.86 7.63
CA ILE A 42 -7.94 -22.87 7.99
C ILE A 42 -7.27 -23.28 9.31
N GLU A 43 -8.06 -23.72 10.31
CA GLU A 43 -7.54 -24.18 11.59
C GLU A 43 -6.70 -25.46 11.47
N GLU A 44 -7.09 -26.40 10.61
CA GLU A 44 -6.31 -27.61 10.31
C GLU A 44 -4.95 -27.25 9.70
N VAL A 45 -4.92 -26.40 8.67
CA VAL A 45 -3.68 -25.92 8.02
C VAL A 45 -2.79 -25.21 9.03
N TRP A 46 -3.37 -24.36 9.89
CA TRP A 46 -2.62 -23.66 10.92
C TRP A 46 -2.03 -24.59 11.97
N THR A 47 -2.83 -25.54 12.46
CA THR A 47 -2.41 -26.50 13.48
C THR A 47 -1.28 -27.37 12.97
N GLU A 48 -1.38 -27.88 11.73
CA GLU A 48 -0.30 -28.64 11.08
C GLU A 48 0.97 -27.79 10.99
N ARG A 49 0.83 -26.53 10.58
CA ARG A 49 1.96 -25.62 10.41
C ARG A 49 2.67 -25.30 11.73
N VAL A 50 1.94 -24.88 12.76
CA VAL A 50 2.53 -24.57 14.08
C VAL A 50 3.10 -25.83 14.74
N THR A 51 2.58 -27.02 14.42
CA THR A 51 3.19 -28.29 14.86
C THR A 51 4.58 -28.50 14.26
N MET A 52 4.77 -28.13 12.98
CA MET A 52 6.07 -28.22 12.30
C MET A 52 7.03 -27.09 12.68
N GLU A 53 6.50 -25.89 12.90
CA GLU A 53 7.27 -24.67 13.17
C GLU A 53 6.69 -23.95 14.40
N PRO A 54 7.00 -24.41 15.63
CA PRO A 54 6.35 -23.91 16.86
C PRO A 54 6.66 -22.46 17.21
N TRP A 55 7.61 -21.85 16.53
CA TRP A 55 7.96 -20.43 16.68
C TRP A 55 7.07 -19.51 15.86
N LEU A 56 6.24 -20.04 14.95
CA LEU A 56 5.28 -19.23 14.19
C LEU A 56 4.17 -18.69 15.09
N PHE A 57 3.79 -17.44 14.86
CA PHE A 57 2.67 -16.80 15.52
C PHE A 57 1.72 -16.18 14.49
N ASN A 58 0.45 -16.01 14.88
CA ASN A 58 -0.53 -15.34 14.04
C ASN A 58 -0.41 -13.82 14.22
N GLY A 59 -0.64 -13.07 13.16
CA GLY A 59 -0.55 -11.61 13.15
C GLY A 59 -1.70 -11.02 12.35
N ALA A 60 -2.30 -9.96 12.87
CA ALA A 60 -3.40 -9.27 12.22
C ALA A 60 -2.87 -8.47 11.04
N LYS A 61 -3.65 -8.35 9.97
CA LYS A 61 -3.30 -7.61 8.75
C LYS A 61 -4.51 -6.84 8.24
N PHE A 62 -4.29 -5.73 7.54
CA PHE A 62 -5.36 -5.05 6.82
C PHE A 62 -5.79 -5.87 5.60
N ARG A 63 -7.09 -5.90 5.31
CA ARG A 63 -7.66 -6.54 4.11
C ARG A 63 -8.16 -5.47 3.16
N LEU A 64 -7.64 -5.41 1.94
CA LEU A 64 -8.20 -4.51 0.92
C LEU A 64 -9.48 -5.09 0.33
N HIS A 65 -10.57 -4.33 0.39
CA HIS A 65 -11.85 -4.71 -0.22
C HIS A 65 -12.09 -3.97 -1.56
N SER A 66 -11.98 -2.64 -1.55
CA SER A 66 -12.13 -1.81 -2.74
C SER A 66 -11.57 -0.41 -2.49
N PHE A 67 -11.70 0.48 -3.47
CA PHE A 67 -11.31 1.88 -3.35
C PHE A 67 -12.34 2.79 -4.02
N SER A 68 -12.18 4.11 -3.88
CA SER A 68 -12.84 5.10 -4.74
C SER A 68 -11.95 6.33 -4.89
N LEU A 69 -11.96 6.90 -6.07
CA LEU A 69 -11.28 8.16 -6.37
C LEU A 69 -12.30 9.30 -6.33
N ALA A 70 -11.91 10.46 -5.80
CA ALA A 70 -12.67 11.68 -5.92
C ALA A 70 -12.80 12.05 -7.40
N SER A 71 -14.02 12.34 -7.86
CA SER A 71 -14.20 12.88 -9.20
C SER A 71 -13.46 14.22 -9.28
N PRO A 72 -12.67 14.47 -10.35
CA PRO A 72 -12.11 15.79 -10.56
C PRO A 72 -13.26 16.77 -10.66
N GLN A 73 -13.38 17.68 -9.69
CA GLN A 73 -14.37 18.75 -9.74
C GLN A 73 -14.11 19.54 -11.03
N PRO A 74 -15.09 19.66 -11.95
CA PRO A 74 -14.95 20.59 -13.05
C PRO A 74 -14.82 21.98 -12.42
N SER A 75 -13.69 22.65 -12.67
CA SER A 75 -13.52 24.05 -12.30
C SER A 75 -14.67 24.84 -12.89
N CYS A 76 -15.62 25.28 -12.06
CA CYS A 76 -16.65 26.19 -12.51
C CYS A 76 -15.95 27.43 -13.08
N PRO A 77 -16.16 27.79 -14.36
CA PRO A 77 -15.68 29.07 -14.84
C PRO A 77 -16.37 30.15 -14.01
N SER A 78 -15.57 31.00 -13.37
CA SER A 78 -16.03 32.18 -12.66
C SER A 78 -16.96 32.95 -13.59
N THR A 79 -18.24 32.95 -13.23
CA THR A 79 -19.27 33.64 -14.01
C THR A 79 -18.92 35.13 -14.02
N PRO A 80 -18.85 35.80 -15.19
CA PRO A 80 -18.65 37.24 -15.22
C PRO A 80 -19.79 37.91 -14.46
N GLN A 81 -19.47 38.73 -13.46
CA GLN A 81 -20.48 39.56 -12.80
C GLN A 81 -21.21 40.41 -13.86
N PRO A 82 -22.56 40.41 -13.89
CA PRO A 82 -23.28 41.29 -14.79
C PRO A 82 -23.13 42.74 -14.34
N PRO A 83 -23.11 43.70 -15.28
CA PRO A 83 -22.93 45.11 -14.95
C PRO A 83 -24.14 45.64 -14.18
N TYR A 84 -23.82 46.47 -13.19
CA TYR A 84 -24.72 47.27 -12.38
C TYR A 84 -25.78 47.97 -13.25
N MET A 85 -27.06 47.64 -13.07
CA MET A 85 -28.18 48.39 -13.62
C MET A 85 -29.17 48.68 -12.50
N THR A 86 -29.35 49.97 -12.26
CA THR A 86 -30.26 50.57 -11.29
C THR A 86 -31.71 50.51 -11.74
N GLY A 87 -32.61 50.10 -10.83
CA GLY A 87 -33.98 50.61 -10.76
C GLY A 87 -35.13 49.63 -11.02
N GLY A 88 -36.07 49.57 -10.06
CA GLY A 88 -37.50 49.52 -10.38
C GLY A 88 -38.29 48.22 -10.07
N ASP A 89 -38.93 48.24 -8.90
CA ASP A 89 -40.27 47.72 -8.55
C ASP A 89 -40.69 46.22 -8.60
N ARG A 90 -41.18 45.81 -7.42
CA ARG A 90 -42.26 44.86 -7.05
C ARG A 90 -42.83 43.91 -8.11
N ASP A 91 -42.86 42.61 -7.80
CA ASP A 91 -44.10 41.93 -7.36
C ASP A 91 -43.82 40.53 -6.77
N GLY A 92 -44.68 40.10 -5.84
CA GLY A 92 -44.55 38.85 -5.11
C GLY A 92 -45.01 37.63 -5.89
N ARG A 93 -44.26 36.53 -5.81
CA ARG A 93 -44.80 35.18 -6.01
C ARG A 93 -44.01 34.13 -5.22
N GLN A 94 -44.79 33.42 -4.43
CA GLN A 94 -44.46 32.31 -3.55
C GLN A 94 -43.94 31.11 -4.36
N CYS A 95 -42.81 30.52 -3.95
CA CYS A 95 -42.39 29.21 -4.44
C CYS A 95 -42.00 28.32 -3.26
N SER A 96 -42.57 27.13 -3.29
CA SER A 96 -42.61 26.06 -2.29
C SER A 96 -41.22 25.54 -1.91
N ILE A 97 -41.02 25.34 -0.60
CA ILE A 97 -39.92 24.59 -0.01
C ILE A 97 -40.08 23.12 -0.42
N GLN A 98 -39.20 22.63 -1.30
CA GLN A 98 -38.87 21.21 -1.39
C GLN A 98 -37.54 21.01 -0.66
N LYS A 99 -37.55 20.17 0.37
CA LYS A 99 -36.34 19.71 1.05
C LYS A 99 -35.57 18.83 0.08
N GLU A 100 -34.35 19.25 -0.26
CA GLU A 100 -33.35 18.42 -0.93
C GLU A 100 -32.85 17.36 0.08
N GLU A 101 -33.26 16.11 -0.14
CA GLU A 101 -32.55 14.92 0.35
C GLU A 101 -31.51 14.53 -0.71
N GLU A 102 -30.46 15.33 -0.90
CA GLU A 102 -29.32 14.99 -1.76
C GLU A 102 -28.04 15.03 -0.92
N GLY A 103 -27.65 13.84 -0.44
CA GLY A 103 -26.41 13.69 0.32
C GLY A 103 -26.03 12.24 0.67
N HIS A 104 -26.77 11.25 0.17
CA HIS A 104 -26.52 9.82 0.48
C HIS A 104 -26.45 8.90 -0.75
N ASN A 105 -26.73 9.41 -1.96
CA ASN A 105 -26.83 8.57 -3.15
C ASN A 105 -25.55 8.54 -3.99
N GLU A 106 -24.74 9.61 -3.98
CA GLU A 106 -23.49 9.68 -4.75
C GLU A 106 -22.38 8.78 -4.19
N THR A 107 -22.28 8.65 -2.86
CA THR A 107 -21.28 7.81 -2.17
C THR A 107 -21.46 6.32 -2.46
N LYS A 108 -22.70 5.85 -2.66
CA LYS A 108 -22.98 4.46 -3.04
C LYS A 108 -22.53 4.15 -4.47
N GLY A 109 -22.79 5.06 -5.42
CA GLY A 109 -22.42 4.87 -6.83
C GLY A 109 -20.90 4.72 -7.05
N ASN A 110 -20.09 5.53 -6.35
CA ASN A 110 -18.63 5.42 -6.42
C ASN A 110 -18.06 4.18 -5.73
N ALA A 111 -18.71 3.70 -4.66
CA ALA A 111 -18.29 2.49 -3.95
C ALA A 111 -18.49 1.21 -4.79
N ASP A 112 -19.62 1.12 -5.48
CA ASP A 112 -19.94 0.01 -6.37
C ASP A 112 -19.02 -0.02 -7.61
N SER A 113 -18.64 1.16 -8.14
CA SER A 113 -17.69 1.28 -9.26
C SER A 113 -16.31 0.72 -8.92
N GLY A 114 -15.73 1.10 -7.77
CA GLY A 114 -14.40 0.62 -7.37
C GLY A 114 -14.40 -0.87 -7.03
N ARG A 115 -15.49 -1.40 -6.46
CA ARG A 115 -15.60 -2.85 -6.24
C ARG A 115 -15.68 -3.62 -7.56
N ALA A 116 -16.45 -3.12 -8.53
CA ALA A 116 -16.54 -3.70 -9.87
C ALA A 116 -15.17 -3.71 -10.59
N GLU A 117 -14.35 -2.66 -10.42
CA GLU A 117 -12.99 -2.61 -10.96
C GLU A 117 -12.07 -3.68 -10.36
N VAL A 118 -12.07 -3.84 -9.03
CA VAL A 118 -11.37 -4.96 -8.36
C VAL A 118 -11.82 -6.29 -8.96
N LEU A 119 -13.13 -6.52 -9.11
CA LEU A 119 -13.68 -7.75 -9.67
C LEU A 119 -13.25 -7.97 -11.12
N ARG A 120 -13.22 -6.93 -11.95
CA ARG A 120 -12.81 -7.02 -13.36
C ARG A 120 -11.36 -7.47 -13.51
N HIS A 121 -10.43 -6.92 -12.73
CA HIS A 121 -9.03 -7.36 -12.78
C HIS A 121 -8.82 -8.79 -12.29
N GLN A 122 -9.71 -9.28 -11.45
CA GLN A 122 -9.60 -10.59 -10.82
C GLN A 122 -10.28 -11.69 -11.65
N ARG A 123 -11.30 -11.37 -12.45
CA ARG A 123 -12.04 -12.29 -13.34
C ARG A 123 -11.33 -12.44 -14.69
N GLY A 124 -10.29 -13.27 -14.74
CA GLY A 124 -9.75 -13.78 -16.01
C GLY A 124 -8.24 -13.98 -16.05
N GLN A 125 -7.46 -13.26 -15.24
CA GLN A 125 -6.00 -13.33 -15.27
C GLN A 125 -5.41 -14.39 -14.33
N ILE A 126 -6.10 -14.69 -13.22
CA ILE A 126 -5.53 -15.44 -12.10
C ILE A 126 -5.71 -16.96 -12.22
N ASP A 127 -6.82 -17.42 -12.81
CA ASP A 127 -7.14 -18.86 -12.87
C ASP A 127 -6.15 -19.67 -13.72
N GLY A 128 -5.44 -19.02 -14.64
CA GLY A 128 -4.36 -19.62 -15.42
C GLY A 128 -3.01 -19.69 -14.69
N VAL A 129 -2.84 -18.95 -13.58
CA VAL A 129 -1.56 -18.80 -12.86
C VAL A 129 -1.53 -19.61 -11.57
N ILE A 130 -2.64 -19.66 -10.83
CA ILE A 130 -2.78 -20.54 -9.65
C ILE A 130 -2.73 -22.04 -10.05
N GLY A 131 -2.82 -22.36 -11.35
CA GLY A 131 -3.16 -23.69 -11.87
C GLY A 131 -2.15 -24.83 -11.74
N GLU A 132 -0.84 -24.61 -11.59
CA GLU A 132 0.14 -25.72 -11.66
C GLU A 132 1.39 -25.60 -10.76
N ARG A 133 1.61 -24.47 -10.06
CA ARG A 133 2.69 -24.42 -9.06
C ARG A 133 2.16 -25.00 -7.75
N GLN A 134 2.66 -26.19 -7.40
CA GLN A 134 2.47 -26.78 -6.09
C GLN A 134 3.10 -25.85 -5.05
N HIS A 135 2.33 -24.88 -4.54
CA HIS A 135 2.66 -24.27 -3.26
C HIS A 135 2.56 -25.40 -2.24
N ASN A 136 3.71 -25.98 -1.93
CA ASN A 136 3.81 -27.10 -1.00
C ASN A 136 3.59 -26.51 0.39
N ASP A 137 2.62 -27.03 1.14
CA ASP A 137 2.26 -26.56 2.49
C ASP A 137 3.40 -26.74 3.53
N LYS A 138 4.61 -27.12 3.08
CA LYS A 138 5.79 -27.45 3.89
C LYS A 138 6.91 -26.42 3.84
N ASP A 139 6.81 -25.40 2.99
CA ASP A 139 7.92 -24.53 2.65
C ASP A 139 7.62 -23.06 2.99
N LEU A 140 7.62 -22.68 4.27
CA LEU A 140 7.56 -21.26 4.67
C LEU A 140 8.25 -20.96 6.02
N SER A 141 9.58 -20.77 6.00
CA SER A 141 10.21 -19.94 7.03
C SER A 141 10.32 -18.49 6.52
N SER A 142 10.14 -17.51 7.42
CA SER A 142 10.06 -16.06 7.20
C SER A 142 8.84 -15.54 6.44
N TYR A 143 7.77 -15.28 7.18
CA TYR A 143 6.83 -14.20 6.89
C TYR A 143 7.05 -13.15 7.98
N LYS A 144 7.38 -11.91 7.61
CA LYS A 144 7.65 -10.85 8.59
C LYS A 144 6.43 -10.53 9.42
N GLN A 145 6.62 -10.56 10.73
CA GLN A 145 5.79 -9.89 11.72
C GLN A 145 6.73 -9.06 12.58
N ARG A 146 6.36 -7.79 12.82
CA ARG A 146 7.22 -6.85 13.53
C ARG A 146 7.26 -7.27 15.00
N GLU A 147 8.45 -7.63 15.52
CA GLU A 147 8.60 -7.86 16.96
C GLU A 147 8.35 -6.54 17.70
N GLY A 148 7.31 -6.52 18.55
CA GLY A 148 7.02 -5.42 19.45
C GLY A 148 8.06 -5.32 20.56
N ASN A 149 9.22 -4.73 20.27
CA ASN A 149 10.18 -4.34 21.30
C ASN A 149 10.73 -2.94 21.00
N LEU A 150 10.01 -1.92 21.48
CA LEU A 150 10.59 -0.62 21.79
C LEU A 150 11.61 -0.79 22.93
N ARG A 151 12.82 -1.22 22.61
CA ARG A 151 13.99 -0.96 23.44
C ARG A 151 14.80 0.12 22.76
N TYR A 152 14.81 1.29 23.39
CA TYR A 152 15.69 2.40 23.08
C TYR A 152 17.15 1.91 23.19
N ALA A 153 17.69 1.36 22.11
CA ALA A 153 19.11 1.08 22.03
C ALA A 153 19.79 2.42 21.73
N GLN A 154 20.34 3.05 22.78
CA GLN A 154 21.35 4.08 22.61
C GLN A 154 22.59 3.42 22.01
N THR A 155 22.64 3.31 20.69
CA THR A 155 23.87 3.04 19.95
C THR A 155 24.45 4.37 19.52
N SER A 156 25.42 4.85 20.30
CA SER A 156 26.27 5.96 19.92
C SER A 156 27.10 5.56 18.70
N THR A 157 26.76 6.08 17.53
CA THR A 157 27.64 6.08 16.35
C THR A 157 28.76 7.11 16.55
N PRO A 158 30.04 6.72 16.46
CA PRO A 158 31.16 7.66 16.56
C PRO A 158 31.40 8.32 15.20
N GLY A 159 31.09 9.60 15.05
CA GLY A 159 31.40 10.29 13.79
C GLY A 159 30.79 11.66 13.54
N CYS A 160 30.59 12.52 14.54
CA CYS A 160 30.41 13.96 14.30
C CYS A 160 31.16 14.72 15.39
N ARG A 161 32.28 15.34 15.00
CA ARG A 161 33.05 16.24 15.86
C ARG A 161 32.34 17.59 15.86
N ASP A 162 31.71 17.94 16.98
CA ASP A 162 31.45 19.33 17.32
C ASP A 162 32.11 19.65 18.66
N GLN A 163 32.93 20.70 18.65
CA GLN A 163 33.71 21.16 19.79
C GLN A 163 32.80 21.93 20.75
N HIS A 164 32.72 21.47 22.01
CA HIS A 164 32.14 22.21 23.14
C HIS A 164 33.00 23.43 23.52
N PRO A 165 32.43 24.40 24.27
CA PRO A 165 32.65 24.34 25.71
C PRO A 165 31.35 24.41 26.54
N ALA A 166 31.45 23.80 27.72
CA ALA A 166 30.40 23.46 28.66
C ALA A 166 29.90 24.64 29.51
N VAL A 167 28.58 24.70 29.77
CA VAL A 167 28.01 25.31 30.98
C VAL A 167 26.70 24.59 31.37
N GLY A 168 26.62 24.11 32.61
CA GLY A 168 25.41 24.18 33.44
C GLY A 168 24.34 23.09 33.28
N SER A 169 24.31 22.16 34.23
CA SER A 169 23.21 21.24 34.49
C SER A 169 21.92 21.99 34.84
N SER A 170 20.82 21.70 34.12
CA SER A 170 19.45 21.92 34.57
C SER A 170 18.53 20.96 33.82
N ALA A 171 17.75 20.19 34.57
CA ALA A 171 16.67 19.36 34.05
C ALA A 171 15.67 20.24 33.26
N ALA A 172 15.39 19.84 32.03
CA ALA A 172 14.28 20.38 31.26
C ALA A 172 13.57 19.20 30.58
N GLU A 173 12.36 18.95 31.05
CA GLU A 173 11.38 18.05 30.48
C GLU A 173 11.23 18.31 28.97
N ALA A 174 11.16 17.23 28.18
CA ALA A 174 10.84 17.32 26.76
C ALA A 174 9.45 17.93 26.60
N GLN A 175 9.41 19.22 26.30
CA GLN A 175 8.20 19.93 25.92
C GLN A 175 7.72 19.42 24.55
N PRO A 176 6.41 19.17 24.37
CA PRO A 176 5.83 18.89 23.06
C PRO A 176 6.01 20.09 22.12
N PHE A 177 6.12 19.80 20.83
CA PHE A 177 6.10 20.80 19.75
C PHE A 177 4.99 21.85 19.99
N PRO A 178 5.25 23.15 19.76
CA PRO A 178 4.27 24.20 20.04
C PRO A 178 3.04 24.04 19.14
N GLN A 179 1.88 23.80 19.76
CA GLN A 179 0.58 24.02 19.15
C GLN A 179 0.52 25.49 18.69
N ARG A 180 0.55 25.71 17.38
CA ARG A 180 0.02 26.95 16.83
C ARG A 180 -1.50 26.88 16.96
N ASP A 181 -2.04 27.67 17.88
CA ASP A 181 -3.42 28.12 17.81
C ASP A 181 -3.60 28.88 16.49
N VAL A 182 -4.12 28.18 15.49
CA VAL A 182 -4.67 28.82 14.29
C VAL A 182 -6.19 28.73 14.42
N GLY A 183 -6.76 29.78 15.00
CA GLY A 183 -8.15 30.13 14.76
C GLY A 183 -8.35 30.35 13.27
N GLY A 184 -8.94 29.35 12.62
CA GLY A 184 -9.30 29.35 11.21
C GLY A 184 -9.42 27.92 10.71
N LYS A 185 -10.65 27.43 10.50
CA LYS A 185 -10.91 26.23 9.71
C LYS A 185 -10.45 26.50 8.27
N GLY A 186 -9.16 26.33 8.01
CA GLY A 186 -8.66 26.17 6.65
C GLY A 186 -9.09 24.79 6.17
N GLU A 187 -9.80 24.73 5.06
CA GLU A 187 -10.10 23.46 4.38
C GLU A 187 -8.77 22.75 4.08
N GLY A 188 -8.50 21.65 4.78
CA GLY A 188 -7.41 20.74 4.42
C GLY A 188 -7.62 20.20 3.00
N PRO A 189 -6.55 19.72 2.33
CA PRO A 189 -6.68 19.15 1.00
C PRO A 189 -7.74 18.04 1.01
N THR A 190 -8.71 18.13 0.11
CA THR A 190 -9.77 17.14 0.00
C THR A 190 -9.18 15.77 -0.36
N PRO A 191 -9.56 14.68 0.35
CA PRO A 191 -9.03 13.36 0.08
C PRO A 191 -9.37 12.92 -1.35
N ILE A 192 -8.36 12.44 -2.07
CA ILE A 192 -8.45 12.02 -3.47
C ILE A 192 -8.75 10.53 -3.56
N LEU A 193 -8.15 9.73 -2.68
CA LEU A 193 -8.33 8.28 -2.65
C LEU A 193 -8.95 7.85 -1.32
N THR A 194 -10.00 7.04 -1.39
CA THR A 194 -10.54 6.32 -0.23
C THR A 194 -10.29 4.83 -0.39
N LEU A 195 -9.58 4.21 0.54
CA LEU A 195 -9.36 2.77 0.60
C LEU A 195 -10.35 2.11 1.56
N ARG A 196 -11.10 1.11 1.11
CA ARG A 196 -12.05 0.36 1.95
C ARG A 196 -11.35 -0.86 2.53
N LEU A 197 -11.15 -0.86 3.84
CA LEU A 197 -10.33 -1.82 4.54
C LEU A 197 -11.13 -2.63 5.56
N GLY A 198 -10.93 -3.95 5.53
CA GLY A 198 -11.29 -4.86 6.62
C GLY A 198 -10.04 -5.29 7.40
N LEU A 199 -10.22 -6.30 8.24
CA LEU A 199 -9.15 -7.05 8.89
C LEU A 199 -9.11 -8.50 8.41
N THR A 200 -7.90 -9.05 8.43
CA THR A 200 -7.59 -10.46 8.21
C THR A 200 -6.39 -10.82 9.08
N CYS A 201 -5.82 -12.01 8.91
CA CYS A 201 -4.59 -12.39 9.61
C CYS A 201 -3.73 -13.35 8.78
N TYR A 202 -2.51 -13.58 9.24
CA TYR A 202 -1.55 -14.49 8.60
C TYR A 202 -2.09 -15.93 8.48
N ARG A 203 -2.74 -16.43 9.54
CA ARG A 203 -3.41 -17.74 9.53
C ARG A 203 -4.42 -17.87 8.40
N ASP A 204 -5.30 -16.89 8.26
CA ASP A 204 -6.32 -16.87 7.21
C ASP A 204 -5.69 -16.80 5.81
N PHE A 205 -4.57 -16.07 5.66
CA PHE A 205 -3.81 -16.03 4.41
C PHE A 205 -3.29 -17.41 4.01
N LEU A 206 -2.67 -18.14 4.95
CA LEU A 206 -2.17 -19.50 4.70
C LEU A 206 -3.29 -20.45 4.27
N GLY A 207 -4.42 -20.43 4.98
CA GLY A 207 -5.55 -21.32 4.71
C GLY A 207 -6.41 -20.93 3.49
N THR A 208 -6.18 -19.76 2.88
CA THR A 208 -7.00 -19.28 1.74
C THR A 208 -6.17 -18.90 0.51
N ASN A 209 -5.47 -17.76 0.53
CA ASN A 209 -4.67 -17.26 -0.58
C ASN A 209 -3.51 -18.20 -0.95
N TRP A 210 -2.81 -18.71 0.07
CA TRP A 210 -1.66 -19.60 -0.11
C TRP A 210 -2.03 -21.08 -0.25
N SER A 211 -3.29 -21.42 0.05
CA SER A 211 -3.78 -22.79 -0.03
C SER A 211 -3.82 -23.29 -1.47
N GLN A 212 -3.52 -24.57 -1.66
CA GLN A 212 -3.77 -25.27 -2.93
C GLN A 212 -5.25 -25.22 -3.37
N ARG A 213 -6.16 -24.89 -2.44
CA ARG A 213 -7.59 -24.70 -2.71
C ARG A 213 -7.94 -23.30 -3.19
N ALA A 214 -6.99 -22.35 -3.27
CA ALA A 214 -7.25 -20.96 -3.63
C ALA A 214 -8.10 -20.82 -4.90
N ARG A 215 -7.74 -21.54 -5.98
CA ARG A 215 -8.53 -21.53 -7.23
C ARG A 215 -9.97 -22.00 -7.04
N LYS A 216 -10.17 -23.10 -6.29
CA LYS A 216 -11.51 -23.64 -6.00
C LYS A 216 -12.32 -22.70 -5.11
N LEU A 217 -11.67 -22.07 -4.13
CA LEU A 217 -12.29 -21.07 -3.27
C LEU A 217 -12.79 -19.88 -4.09
N ARG A 218 -11.98 -19.38 -5.02
CA ARG A 218 -12.38 -18.28 -5.93
C ARG A 218 -13.59 -18.65 -6.79
N GLN A 219 -13.55 -19.82 -7.42
CA GLN A 219 -14.64 -20.33 -8.26
C GLN A 219 -15.93 -20.49 -7.47
N ARG A 220 -15.84 -21.05 -6.25
CA ARG A 220 -16.99 -21.19 -5.36
C ARG A 220 -17.54 -19.83 -4.92
N ALA A 221 -16.66 -18.93 -4.50
CA ALA A 221 -17.03 -17.60 -4.03
C ALA A 221 -17.72 -16.77 -5.11
N GLU A 222 -17.27 -16.89 -6.37
CA GLU A 222 -17.93 -16.30 -7.53
C GLU A 222 -19.36 -16.81 -7.70
N VAL A 223 -19.59 -18.12 -7.56
CA VAL A 223 -20.93 -18.71 -7.71
C VAL A 223 -21.85 -18.34 -6.54
N GLU A 224 -21.35 -18.37 -5.31
CA GLU A 224 -22.16 -18.20 -4.10
C GLU A 224 -22.40 -16.73 -3.73
N TYR A 225 -21.42 -15.85 -3.96
CA TYR A 225 -21.46 -14.45 -3.54
C TYR A 225 -21.38 -13.46 -4.71
N GLY A 226 -21.19 -13.92 -5.94
CA GLY A 226 -20.89 -13.02 -7.06
C GLY A 226 -19.54 -12.31 -6.91
N ASP A 227 -18.63 -12.86 -6.11
CA ASP A 227 -17.36 -12.25 -5.74
C ASP A 227 -16.29 -13.32 -5.54
N PRO A 228 -15.29 -13.44 -6.44
CA PRO A 228 -14.27 -14.47 -6.36
C PRO A 228 -13.29 -14.24 -5.21
N LEU A 229 -13.32 -13.08 -4.54
CA LEU A 229 -12.45 -12.76 -3.40
C LEU A 229 -13.16 -12.89 -2.05
N ALA A 230 -14.47 -13.16 -2.03
CA ALA A 230 -15.26 -13.18 -0.81
C ALA A 230 -14.70 -14.15 0.24
N LEU A 231 -14.16 -15.30 -0.21
CA LEU A 231 -13.59 -16.34 0.64
C LEU A 231 -12.07 -16.26 0.80
N LEU A 232 -11.40 -15.20 0.33
CA LEU A 232 -9.95 -15.02 0.43
C LEU A 232 -9.58 -13.94 1.46
N ALA A 233 -8.47 -14.19 2.16
CA ALA A 233 -7.91 -13.29 3.18
C ALA A 233 -7.49 -11.93 2.60
N GLN A 234 -6.85 -11.91 1.43
CA GLN A 234 -6.42 -10.70 0.71
C GLN A 234 -5.70 -9.66 1.59
N PRO A 235 -4.65 -10.05 2.34
CA PRO A 235 -3.90 -9.09 3.15
C PRO A 235 -3.22 -8.05 2.25
N LEU A 236 -3.36 -6.77 2.60
CA LEU A 236 -2.73 -5.65 1.89
C LEU A 236 -1.25 -5.58 2.27
N GLY A 237 -0.38 -5.75 1.28
CA GLY A 237 1.06 -5.47 1.41
C GLY A 237 1.39 -4.00 1.13
N VAL A 238 2.64 -3.64 1.41
CA VAL A 238 3.27 -2.40 0.95
C VAL A 238 4.63 -2.70 0.35
N GLY A 239 5.03 -1.93 -0.66
CA GLY A 239 6.35 -1.98 -1.26
C GLY A 239 6.86 -0.59 -1.64
N GLY A 240 8.18 -0.40 -1.60
CA GLY A 240 8.83 0.88 -1.90
C GLY A 240 9.84 0.81 -3.04
N ILE A 241 9.62 1.56 -4.11
CA ILE A 241 10.68 1.97 -5.04
C ILE A 241 11.53 3.03 -4.34
N LEU A 242 12.62 2.57 -3.73
CA LEU A 242 13.62 3.41 -3.08
C LEU A 242 14.62 3.93 -4.11
N CYS A 243 14.66 5.25 -4.33
CA CYS A 243 15.54 5.90 -5.30
C CYS A 243 16.63 6.71 -4.60
N THR A 244 17.89 6.38 -4.83
CA THR A 244 19.06 7.01 -4.22
C THR A 244 19.40 8.36 -4.85
N ALA A 245 20.24 9.16 -4.17
CA ALA A 245 20.65 10.49 -4.63
C ALA A 245 21.37 10.48 -5.99
N ASP A 246 22.02 9.36 -6.34
CA ASP A 246 22.66 9.09 -7.63
C ASP A 246 21.75 8.35 -8.63
N ARG A 247 20.43 8.45 -8.44
CA ARG A 247 19.36 7.96 -9.33
C ARG A 247 19.42 6.45 -9.60
N GLN A 248 19.72 5.68 -8.55
CA GLN A 248 19.62 4.23 -8.58
C GLN A 248 18.38 3.78 -7.81
N VAL A 249 17.63 2.83 -8.37
CA VAL A 249 16.57 2.11 -7.68
C VAL A 249 17.18 0.93 -6.97
N VAL A 250 16.85 0.79 -5.68
CA VAL A 250 17.29 -0.30 -4.83
C VAL A 250 16.38 -1.51 -5.00
N LEU A 251 16.99 -2.66 -5.26
CA LEU A 251 16.38 -3.98 -5.23
C LEU A 251 17.12 -4.86 -4.23
N ILE A 252 16.44 -5.87 -3.72
CA ILE A 252 16.99 -6.86 -2.80
C ILE A 252 16.85 -8.26 -3.41
N ARG A 253 17.82 -9.13 -3.15
CA ARG A 253 17.75 -10.54 -3.52
C ARG A 253 17.15 -11.32 -2.37
N ARG A 254 15.94 -11.86 -2.51
CA ARG A 254 15.31 -12.68 -1.48
C ARG A 254 16.14 -13.94 -1.21
N SER A 255 16.22 -14.34 0.06
CA SER A 255 16.91 -15.57 0.47
C SER A 255 16.34 -16.81 -0.21
N GLN A 256 17.10 -17.90 -0.24
CA GLN A 256 16.56 -19.21 -0.64
C GLN A 256 15.74 -19.86 0.48
N GLN A 257 15.86 -19.35 1.70
CA GLN A 257 15.19 -19.88 2.88
C GLN A 257 13.79 -19.30 3.07
N VAL A 258 13.45 -18.20 2.37
CA VAL A 258 12.11 -17.60 2.51
C VAL A 258 11.01 -18.49 1.95
N ALA A 259 9.81 -18.28 2.46
CA ALA A 259 8.55 -18.84 2.01
C ALA A 259 8.20 -18.55 0.54
N GLU A 260 8.10 -17.26 0.24
CA GLU A 260 7.57 -16.73 -1.02
C GLU A 260 8.71 -16.20 -1.88
N ALA A 261 8.66 -16.47 -3.20
CA ALA A 261 9.56 -15.88 -4.19
C ALA A 261 11.07 -16.09 -3.90
N ARG A 262 11.45 -17.30 -3.51
CA ARG A 262 12.85 -17.70 -3.19
C ARG A 262 13.84 -17.28 -4.27
N GLY A 263 14.92 -16.58 -3.87
CA GLY A 263 16.00 -16.17 -4.78
C GLY A 263 15.63 -15.12 -5.83
N LEU A 264 14.37 -14.66 -5.86
CA LEU A 264 13.94 -13.61 -6.78
C LEU A 264 14.38 -12.23 -6.26
N LEU A 265 14.45 -11.27 -7.17
CA LEU A 265 14.59 -9.87 -6.84
C LEU A 265 13.25 -9.31 -6.36
N ASP A 266 13.33 -8.51 -5.32
CA ASP A 266 12.21 -7.77 -4.76
C ASP A 266 12.59 -6.30 -4.54
N ILE A 267 11.58 -5.51 -4.24
CA ILE A 267 11.73 -4.19 -3.63
C ILE A 267 11.59 -4.31 -2.11
N PRO A 268 12.16 -3.40 -1.31
CA PRO A 268 11.90 -3.35 0.13
C PRO A 268 10.41 -3.19 0.42
N GLY A 269 9.88 -3.95 1.36
CA GLY A 269 8.45 -3.95 1.64
C GLY A 269 8.04 -4.96 2.70
N GLY A 270 6.74 -5.07 2.93
CA GLY A 270 6.18 -5.93 3.96
C GLY A 270 4.67 -5.83 4.07
N HIS A 271 4.12 -6.13 5.25
CA HIS A 271 2.69 -6.07 5.50
C HIS A 271 2.38 -5.26 6.77
N PRO A 272 1.77 -4.07 6.63
CA PRO A 272 1.44 -3.20 7.77
C PRO A 272 0.56 -3.94 8.77
N GLU A 273 0.79 -3.65 10.06
CA GLU A 273 0.16 -4.40 11.15
C GLU A 273 -0.83 -3.51 11.92
N PRO A 274 -2.11 -3.88 12.02
CA PRO A 274 -3.11 -3.10 12.74
C PRO A 274 -2.73 -2.76 14.19
N LYS A 275 -1.89 -3.58 14.84
CA LYS A 275 -1.39 -3.29 16.19
C LYS A 275 -0.53 -2.03 16.27
N ALA A 276 0.19 -1.68 15.19
CA ALA A 276 1.04 -0.50 15.17
C ALA A 276 0.24 0.82 15.23
N VAL A 277 -1.07 0.77 14.94
CA VAL A 277 -2.01 1.89 15.11
C VAL A 277 -2.27 2.19 16.60
N PHE A 278 -1.99 1.25 17.50
CA PHE A 278 -2.21 1.39 18.93
C PHE A 278 -0.88 1.40 19.68
N GLU A 279 -0.65 2.46 20.46
CA GLU A 279 0.48 2.49 21.39
C GLU A 279 0.20 1.55 22.59
N GLY A 280 1.11 0.59 22.85
CA GLY A 280 1.10 -0.20 24.09
C GLY A 280 0.03 -1.29 24.20
N LEU A 281 -0.47 -1.84 23.09
CA LEU A 281 -1.28 -3.06 23.13
C LEU A 281 -0.40 -4.31 23.10
N ASP A 282 -0.43 -5.09 24.17
CA ASP A 282 0.35 -6.32 24.32
C ASP A 282 -0.29 -7.54 23.62
N GLU A 283 -1.58 -7.48 23.26
CA GLU A 283 -2.34 -8.61 22.68
C GLU A 283 -2.99 -8.24 21.33
N GLU A 284 -2.38 -8.69 20.23
CA GLU A 284 -2.83 -8.44 18.84
C GLU A 284 -4.18 -9.10 18.51
N ASP A 285 -4.51 -10.22 19.16
CA ASP A 285 -5.75 -10.98 18.95
C ASP A 285 -7.04 -10.23 19.37
N ARG A 286 -6.91 -9.10 20.06
CA ARG A 286 -8.07 -8.29 20.50
C ARG A 286 -8.47 -7.20 19.51
N ILE A 287 -7.67 -6.97 18.47
CA ILE A 287 -7.91 -5.87 17.54
C ILE A 287 -9.11 -6.21 16.65
N ARG A 288 -10.12 -5.33 16.68
CA ARG A 288 -11.31 -5.43 15.84
C ARG A 288 -11.45 -4.19 14.98
N VAL A 289 -12.15 -4.32 13.84
CA VAL A 289 -12.30 -3.22 12.87
C VAL A 289 -12.94 -1.99 13.52
N GLU A 290 -13.88 -2.19 14.45
CA GLU A 290 -14.60 -1.12 15.13
C GLU A 290 -13.68 -0.24 15.99
N MET A 291 -12.55 -0.79 16.46
CA MET A 291 -11.54 -0.03 17.21
C MET A 291 -10.75 0.92 16.29
N LEU A 292 -10.60 0.55 15.01
CA LEU A 292 -9.84 1.30 14.02
C LEU A 292 -10.69 2.39 13.34
N GLN A 293 -12.02 2.25 13.33
CA GLN A 293 -12.95 3.23 12.74
C GLN A 293 -12.81 4.65 13.32
N TRP A 294 -12.32 4.79 14.54
CA TRP A 294 -12.08 6.09 15.19
C TRP A 294 -10.63 6.58 15.02
N ARG A 295 -9.84 5.89 14.20
CA ARG A 295 -8.39 6.13 14.01
C ARG A 295 -7.99 6.03 12.53
N GLU A 296 -8.88 6.43 11.62
CA GLU A 296 -8.66 6.36 10.17
C GLU A 296 -7.35 7.05 9.75
N GLU A 297 -7.07 8.25 10.26
CA GLU A 297 -5.81 8.96 10.00
C GLU A 297 -4.57 8.17 10.47
N ALA A 298 -4.65 7.50 11.62
CA ALA A 298 -3.55 6.69 12.13
C ALA A 298 -3.37 5.39 11.32
N VAL A 299 -4.44 4.83 10.75
CA VAL A 299 -4.36 3.71 9.80
C VAL A 299 -3.68 4.17 8.51
N VAL A 300 -4.05 5.32 7.95
CA VAL A 300 -3.37 5.88 6.77
C VAL A 300 -1.88 6.10 7.08
N ARG A 301 -1.56 6.70 8.23
CA ARG A 301 -0.18 6.88 8.68
C ARG A 301 0.57 5.57 8.82
N GLU A 302 -0.05 4.51 9.34
CA GLU A 302 0.57 3.19 9.40
C GLU A 302 0.91 2.69 7.99
N LEU A 303 -0.01 2.79 7.01
CA LEU A 303 0.27 2.35 5.63
C LEU A 303 1.46 3.08 4.99
N PHE A 304 1.62 4.39 5.25
CA PHE A 304 2.72 5.19 4.71
C PHE A 304 4.02 5.01 5.50
N SER A 305 3.95 4.93 6.83
CA SER A 305 5.15 4.80 7.67
C SER A 305 5.71 3.38 7.68
N SER A 306 4.88 2.35 7.46
CA SER A 306 5.33 0.96 7.44
C SER A 306 6.30 0.69 6.29
N VAL A 307 6.13 1.29 5.11
CA VAL A 307 7.09 1.09 4.01
C VAL A 307 8.46 1.70 4.33
N CYS A 308 8.51 2.87 4.98
CA CYS A 308 9.77 3.44 5.46
C CYS A 308 10.40 2.60 6.58
N ALA A 309 9.58 2.04 7.47
CA ALA A 309 10.04 1.12 8.50
C ALA A 309 10.66 -0.14 7.90
N GLU A 310 10.04 -0.75 6.90
CA GLU A 310 10.58 -1.91 6.20
C GLU A 310 11.91 -1.59 5.51
N ILE A 311 12.00 -0.42 4.84
CA ILE A 311 13.27 0.04 4.25
C ILE A 311 14.36 0.18 5.32
N ARG A 312 14.03 0.75 6.49
CA ARG A 312 14.98 0.86 7.60
C ARG A 312 15.38 -0.52 8.12
N ASP A 313 14.42 -1.40 8.34
CA ASP A 313 14.65 -2.68 9.01
C ASP A 313 15.40 -3.66 8.08
N GLU A 314 15.12 -3.65 6.77
CA GLU A 314 15.71 -4.56 5.78
C GLU A 314 16.95 -3.99 5.08
N VAL A 315 16.94 -2.71 4.74
CA VAL A 315 18.03 -2.05 3.98
C VAL A 315 18.98 -1.27 4.90
N ASN A 316 18.63 -1.12 6.18
CA ASN A 316 19.39 -0.36 7.18
C ASN A 316 19.59 1.12 6.82
N VAL A 317 18.68 1.69 6.02
CA VAL A 317 18.69 3.12 5.68
C VAL A 317 18.00 3.92 6.80
N PRO A 318 18.65 4.95 7.38
CA PRO A 318 18.03 5.78 8.40
C PRO A 318 16.77 6.49 7.91
N LEU A 319 15.73 6.57 8.74
CA LEU A 319 14.48 7.26 8.41
C LEU A 319 14.70 8.74 8.03
N CYS A 320 15.68 9.41 8.64
CA CYS A 320 16.01 10.81 8.32
C CYS A 320 16.61 11.00 6.91
N SER A 321 17.04 9.91 6.26
CA SER A 321 17.54 9.92 4.89
C SER A 321 16.43 9.63 3.87
N LEU A 322 15.23 9.24 4.32
CA LEU A 322 14.09 8.93 3.45
C LEU A 322 13.20 10.15 3.28
N GLY A 323 12.78 10.42 2.05
CA GLY A 323 11.74 11.40 1.73
C GLY A 323 10.35 10.89 2.08
N GLU A 324 9.36 11.78 1.96
CA GLU A 324 7.97 11.42 2.17
C GLU A 324 7.52 10.35 1.15
N PRO A 325 6.88 9.25 1.58
CA PRO A 325 6.37 8.24 0.66
C PRO A 325 5.27 8.79 -0.24
N VAL A 326 5.37 8.46 -1.53
CA VAL A 326 4.38 8.84 -2.54
C VAL A 326 3.69 7.58 -3.02
N LEU A 327 2.40 7.41 -2.72
CA LEU A 327 1.61 6.29 -3.20
C LEU A 327 1.45 6.37 -4.72
N MET A 328 2.03 5.41 -5.43
CA MET A 328 1.91 5.31 -6.89
C MET A 328 0.64 4.58 -7.29
N GLY A 329 0.20 3.59 -6.51
CA GLY A 329 -0.97 2.79 -6.83
C GLY A 329 -1.02 1.47 -6.08
N ILE A 330 -1.84 0.54 -6.58
CA ILE A 330 -1.99 -0.81 -6.04
C ILE A 330 -1.76 -1.82 -7.15
N ALA A 331 -0.89 -2.79 -6.91
CA ALA A 331 -0.65 -3.93 -7.80
C ALA A 331 -1.21 -5.23 -7.18
N LEU A 332 -1.46 -6.22 -8.02
CA LEU A 332 -2.02 -7.52 -7.66
C LEU A 332 -1.03 -8.64 -8.00
N ASN A 333 -0.71 -9.48 -7.02
CA ASN A 333 0.09 -10.69 -7.20
C ASN A 333 -0.82 -11.89 -7.52
N HIS A 334 -0.86 -12.28 -8.80
CA HIS A 334 -1.73 -13.36 -9.29
C HIS A 334 -1.22 -14.75 -8.92
N THR A 335 0.08 -14.90 -8.58
CA THR A 335 0.64 -16.15 -8.03
C THR A 335 0.20 -16.41 -6.58
N SER A 336 -0.24 -15.37 -5.88
CA SER A 336 -0.76 -15.38 -4.50
C SER A 336 -2.27 -15.09 -4.46
N ALA A 337 -2.98 -15.63 -5.45
CA ALA A 337 -4.42 -15.50 -5.62
C ALA A 337 -4.94 -14.05 -5.66
N GLY A 338 -4.19 -13.18 -6.32
CA GLY A 338 -4.53 -11.77 -6.52
C GLY A 338 -4.29 -10.88 -5.31
N ARG A 339 -3.43 -11.30 -4.36
CA ARG A 339 -3.08 -10.54 -3.15
C ARG A 339 -2.62 -9.13 -3.51
N PRO A 340 -3.21 -8.07 -2.94
CA PRO A 340 -2.89 -6.70 -3.28
C PRO A 340 -1.68 -6.17 -2.50
N SER A 341 -0.97 -5.22 -3.11
CA SER A 341 0.13 -4.46 -2.49
C SER A 341 0.06 -3.00 -2.91
N ALA A 342 0.12 -2.08 -1.95
CA ALA A 342 0.21 -0.65 -2.20
C ALA A 342 1.69 -0.29 -2.47
N GLU A 343 1.97 0.27 -3.64
CA GLU A 343 3.34 0.53 -4.09
C GLU A 343 3.65 2.03 -3.99
N PHE A 344 4.76 2.34 -3.35
CA PHE A 344 5.20 3.69 -3.03
C PHE A 344 6.50 4.02 -3.75
N TYR A 345 6.72 5.30 -4.02
CA TYR A 345 8.02 5.86 -4.33
C TYR A 345 8.58 6.57 -3.10
N ILE A 346 9.88 6.37 -2.83
CA ILE A 346 10.59 7.00 -1.72
C ILE A 346 11.94 7.49 -2.25
N SER A 347 12.18 8.80 -2.19
CA SER A 347 13.51 9.36 -2.45
C SER A 347 14.44 9.14 -1.27
N CYS A 348 15.73 8.93 -1.51
CA CYS A 348 16.75 8.79 -0.49
C CYS A 348 17.88 9.80 -0.71
N SER A 349 18.29 10.48 0.36
CA SER A 349 19.39 11.45 0.31
C SER A 349 20.78 10.81 0.19
N LEU A 350 20.88 9.49 0.39
CA LEU A 350 22.12 8.74 0.29
C LEU A 350 22.36 8.22 -1.13
N THR A 351 23.62 8.09 -1.50
CA THR A 351 24.05 7.44 -2.75
C THR A 351 23.93 5.91 -2.67
N SER A 352 23.92 5.25 -3.82
CA SER A 352 23.90 3.78 -3.90
C SER A 352 25.09 3.13 -3.19
N THR A 353 26.25 3.78 -3.16
CA THR A 353 27.42 3.32 -2.40
C THR A 353 27.17 3.34 -0.90
N GLU A 354 26.67 4.45 -0.36
CA GLU A 354 26.36 4.59 1.07
C GLU A 354 25.23 3.63 1.49
N VAL A 355 24.19 3.49 0.66
CA VAL A 355 23.10 2.52 0.91
C VAL A 355 23.63 1.08 0.94
N ARG A 356 24.52 0.72 0.02
CA ARG A 356 25.15 -0.61 0.01
C ARG A 356 25.99 -0.85 1.26
N GLU A 357 26.76 0.15 1.71
CA GLU A 357 27.55 0.05 2.93
C GLU A 357 26.66 -0.14 4.17
N LEU A 358 25.57 0.62 4.28
CA LEU A 358 24.60 0.49 5.35
C LEU A 358 23.93 -0.88 5.36
N TYR A 359 23.50 -1.38 4.20
CA TYR A 359 22.93 -2.73 4.07
C TYR A 359 23.84 -3.80 4.68
N TRP A 360 25.14 -3.78 4.33
CA TRP A 360 26.11 -4.76 4.85
C TRP A 360 26.54 -4.50 6.30
N GLN A 361 26.31 -3.30 6.84
CA GLN A 361 26.44 -3.01 8.27
C GLN A 361 25.21 -3.45 9.08
N GLY A 362 24.11 -3.79 8.41
CA GLY A 362 22.86 -4.22 9.02
C GLY A 362 23.01 -5.46 9.92
N GLY A 363 22.12 -5.57 10.90
CA GLY A 363 22.09 -6.65 11.88
C GLY A 363 21.32 -7.90 11.41
N ILE A 364 20.81 -8.67 12.38
CA ILE A 364 20.13 -9.96 12.18
C ILE A 364 18.90 -9.85 11.24
N GLU A 365 18.25 -8.68 11.17
CA GLU A 365 17.11 -8.43 10.28
C GLU A 365 17.49 -8.40 8.78
N ALA A 366 18.77 -8.22 8.44
CA ALA A 366 19.28 -8.29 7.06
C ALA A 366 19.41 -9.74 6.52
N GLN A 367 18.80 -10.73 7.18
CA GLN A 367 18.86 -12.15 6.80
C GLN A 367 17.71 -12.58 5.87
N GLU A 368 16.67 -11.76 5.66
CA GLU A 368 15.59 -12.06 4.70
C GLU A 368 16.07 -11.93 3.24
N SER A 369 16.94 -10.95 2.99
CA SER A 369 17.64 -10.79 1.73
C SER A 369 19.10 -11.25 1.83
N THR A 370 19.64 -11.76 0.73
CA THR A 370 21.02 -12.23 0.67
C THR A 370 21.94 -11.29 -0.11
N ASP A 371 21.37 -10.30 -0.80
CA ASP A 371 22.14 -9.34 -1.61
C ASP A 371 21.31 -8.07 -1.88
N ILE A 372 21.99 -7.00 -2.26
CA ILE A 372 21.42 -5.71 -2.63
C ILE A 372 21.89 -5.31 -4.04
N VAL A 373 20.93 -5.01 -4.92
CA VAL A 373 21.14 -4.73 -6.34
C VAL A 373 20.64 -3.32 -6.65
N PHE A 374 21.34 -2.63 -7.55
CA PHE A 374 21.01 -1.27 -7.94
C PHE A 374 20.82 -1.24 -9.45
N LEU A 375 19.70 -0.67 -9.89
CA LEU A 375 19.42 -0.40 -11.30
C LEU A 375 19.30 1.10 -11.48
N SER A 376 19.88 1.66 -12.54
CA SER A 376 19.64 3.07 -12.84
C SER A 376 18.16 3.31 -13.13
N GLN A 377 17.67 4.51 -12.83
CA GLN A 377 16.32 4.93 -13.20
C GLN A 377 15.99 4.64 -14.68
N THR A 378 16.96 4.84 -15.59
CA THR A 378 16.77 4.57 -17.02
C THR A 378 16.58 3.09 -17.33
N GLU A 379 17.27 2.20 -16.62
CA GLU A 379 17.10 0.75 -16.77
C GLU A 379 15.73 0.30 -16.28
N VAL A 380 15.30 0.80 -15.10
CA VAL A 380 13.96 0.47 -14.56
C VAL A 380 12.86 0.94 -15.49
N LEU A 381 12.98 2.13 -16.08
CA LEU A 381 12.01 2.66 -17.04
C LEU A 381 11.91 1.85 -18.36
N ARG A 382 12.93 1.05 -18.67
CA ARG A 382 12.96 0.17 -19.86
C ARG A 382 12.70 -1.29 -19.54
N LEU A 383 12.53 -1.63 -18.26
CA LEU A 383 12.42 -3.00 -17.82
C LEU A 383 11.05 -3.58 -18.20
N ASP A 384 11.06 -4.63 -19.01
CA ASP A 384 9.86 -5.32 -19.46
C ASP A 384 10.11 -6.83 -19.64
N GLN A 385 9.08 -7.57 -20.05
CA GLN A 385 9.13 -9.03 -20.27
C GLN A 385 10.18 -9.50 -21.28
N SER A 386 10.69 -8.63 -22.15
CA SER A 386 11.77 -8.97 -23.08
C SER A 386 13.15 -8.92 -22.42
N THR A 387 13.27 -8.26 -21.27
CA THR A 387 14.52 -8.17 -20.52
C THR A 387 14.73 -9.41 -19.64
N PRO A 388 15.90 -10.08 -19.68
CA PRO A 388 16.15 -11.27 -18.86
C PRO A 388 15.88 -11.06 -17.36
N LEU A 389 16.23 -9.89 -16.85
CA LEU A 389 16.05 -9.51 -15.45
C LEU A 389 14.58 -9.49 -15.01
N TRP A 390 13.62 -9.25 -15.92
CA TRP A 390 12.20 -9.28 -15.59
C TRP A 390 11.73 -10.64 -15.07
N SER A 391 12.31 -11.73 -15.59
CA SER A 391 12.01 -13.08 -15.13
C SER A 391 12.57 -13.39 -13.74
N GLU A 392 13.53 -12.58 -13.26
CA GLU A 392 14.09 -12.68 -11.91
C GLU A 392 13.33 -11.85 -10.89
N LEU A 393 12.44 -10.95 -11.29
CA LEU A 393 11.62 -10.17 -10.37
C LEU A 393 10.47 -11.02 -9.82
N CYS A 394 10.20 -10.89 -8.52
CA CYS A 394 8.97 -11.38 -7.94
C CYS A 394 7.75 -10.53 -8.38
N PRO A 395 6.51 -11.04 -8.26
CA PRO A 395 5.33 -10.31 -8.72
C PRO A 395 5.10 -8.95 -8.06
N SER A 396 5.43 -8.76 -6.78
CA SER A 396 5.35 -7.46 -6.09
C SER A 396 6.27 -6.43 -6.74
N ALA A 397 7.56 -6.77 -6.91
CA ALA A 397 8.50 -5.88 -7.58
C ALA A 397 8.13 -5.56 -9.03
N LYS A 398 7.61 -6.54 -9.79
CA LYS A 398 7.07 -6.26 -11.13
C LYS A 398 5.94 -5.22 -11.06
N GLY A 399 5.03 -5.36 -10.09
CA GLY A 399 3.92 -4.43 -9.88
C GLY A 399 4.39 -3.01 -9.58
N ALA A 400 5.38 -2.88 -8.70
CA ALA A 400 5.99 -1.60 -8.37
C ALA A 400 6.72 -0.96 -9.56
N VAL A 401 7.45 -1.75 -10.35
CA VAL A 401 8.11 -1.27 -11.58
C VAL A 401 7.09 -0.77 -12.60
N LEU A 402 5.99 -1.50 -12.84
CA LEU A 402 4.92 -1.05 -13.73
C LEU A 402 4.31 0.28 -13.25
N LEU A 403 4.06 0.41 -11.94
CA LEU A 403 3.53 1.64 -11.37
C LEU A 403 4.52 2.80 -11.46
N TYR A 404 5.81 2.56 -11.23
CA TYR A 404 6.85 3.57 -11.37
C TYR A 404 6.96 4.08 -12.82
N GLN A 405 6.92 3.18 -13.80
CA GLN A 405 6.90 3.51 -15.23
C GLN A 405 5.67 4.33 -15.64
N LEU A 406 4.51 4.05 -15.04
CA LEU A 406 3.27 4.75 -15.34
C LEU A 406 3.20 6.13 -14.68
N VAL A 407 3.59 6.22 -13.40
CA VAL A 407 3.38 7.40 -12.55
C VAL A 407 4.51 8.41 -12.69
N LEU A 408 5.74 7.96 -12.95
CA LEU A 408 6.92 8.82 -13.08
C LEU A 408 7.04 9.84 -11.92
N PRO A 409 7.01 9.37 -10.67
CA PRO A 409 6.82 10.23 -9.49
C PRO A 409 7.95 11.25 -9.26
N ASP A 410 9.11 11.02 -9.86
CA ASP A 410 10.35 11.77 -9.70
C ASP A 410 10.76 12.59 -10.94
N GLN A 411 9.84 12.79 -11.90
CA GLN A 411 10.05 13.75 -12.98
C GLN A 411 9.60 15.16 -12.60
N GLU A 412 10.48 16.14 -12.84
CA GLU A 412 10.31 17.53 -12.39
C GLU A 412 9.32 18.38 -13.23
N ASP A 413 8.71 17.85 -14.30
CA ASP A 413 7.76 18.61 -15.14
C ASP A 413 6.31 18.12 -14.99
N LYS A 414 5.67 18.47 -13.85
CA LYS A 414 4.23 18.21 -13.63
C LYS A 414 3.30 19.25 -14.28
N SER A 415 3.84 20.30 -14.92
CA SER A 415 3.07 21.42 -15.49
C SER A 415 2.59 21.25 -16.94
N ASN A 416 2.94 20.17 -17.64
CA ASN A 416 2.60 20.00 -19.06
C ASN A 416 1.53 18.94 -19.38
N TRP A 417 0.95 18.28 -18.38
CA TRP A 417 -0.04 17.20 -18.62
C TRP A 417 -1.49 17.67 -18.83
N THR A 418 -1.75 18.97 -18.85
CA THR A 418 -3.04 19.52 -19.30
C THR A 418 -2.96 20.04 -20.73
N GLN A 419 -2.94 19.11 -21.70
CA GLN A 419 -3.54 19.24 -23.04
C GLN A 419 -3.03 18.12 -23.95
N THR A 420 -3.72 16.99 -23.97
CA THR A 420 -3.91 16.23 -25.22
C THR A 420 -5.08 15.26 -25.01
N PRO A 421 -6.19 15.39 -25.75
CA PRO A 421 -7.24 14.39 -25.76
C PRO A 421 -6.71 13.12 -26.45
N ALA A 422 -6.95 11.97 -25.83
CA ALA A 422 -6.61 10.66 -26.38
C ALA A 422 -7.30 10.45 -27.74
N THR A 423 -6.51 10.45 -28.82
CA THR A 423 -6.91 9.84 -30.08
C THR A 423 -6.58 8.36 -30.04
N ALA A 424 -7.62 7.52 -30.13
CA ALA A 424 -7.51 6.07 -30.23
C ALA A 424 -6.63 5.66 -31.43
N PRO A 425 -5.74 4.66 -31.30
CA PRO A 425 -5.02 4.14 -32.45
C PRO A 425 -5.94 3.29 -33.33
N ASP A 426 -5.97 3.68 -34.61
CA ASP A 426 -6.66 3.00 -35.69
C ASP A 426 -6.22 1.54 -35.83
N LYS A 427 -7.21 0.70 -36.16
CA LYS A 427 -7.03 -0.67 -36.63
C LYS A 427 -6.07 -0.68 -37.82
N ILE A 428 -4.98 -1.43 -37.72
CA ILE A 428 -4.21 -1.85 -38.89
C ILE A 428 -4.41 -3.36 -39.08
N SER A 429 -5.15 -3.67 -40.15
CA SER A 429 -5.20 -4.98 -40.78
C SER A 429 -3.87 -5.29 -41.47
N ARG A 430 -3.21 -6.38 -41.08
CA ARG A 430 -2.89 -7.56 -41.90
C ARG A 430 -1.98 -8.50 -41.15
#